data_AF-A0A523NJK9-F1
#
_entry.id   AF-A0A523NJK9-F1
#
_cell.length_a   1.000
_cell.length_b   1.000
_cell.length_c   1.000
_cell.angle_alpha   90.00
_cell.angle_beta   90.00
_cell.angle_gamma   90.00
#
_symmetry.space_group_name_H-M   'P 1'
#
loop_
_entity.id
_entity.type
_entity.pdbx_description
1 polymer ?
#
loop_
_entity_poly.entity_id
_entity_poly.type
_entity_poly.pdbx_seq_one_letter_code
_entity_poly.pdbx_strand_id
1 'polypeptide(L)'
;MRKLISKWRDLVAWWESKPKQEQKRLTSFLPWLLYGIVVMYGVIYLSVLSSVNRYKTGTTVKSWWGGDAPAVARMRQEQAQEIEDSFKELRKKVSGGR
;
A
#
# COMPACT_ATOMS: atom_id res chain seq x y z
N MET A 1 9.05 -24.68 -17.63
CA MET A 1 8.80 -23.94 -18.89
C MET A 1 7.97 -24.72 -19.92
N ARG A 2 8.31 -25.96 -20.32
CA ARG A 2 7.56 -26.72 -21.35
C ARG A 2 6.04 -26.89 -21.07
N LYS A 3 5.65 -27.10 -19.80
CA LYS A 3 4.23 -27.18 -19.39
C LYS A 3 3.44 -25.89 -19.57
N LEU A 4 4.08 -24.72 -19.53
CA LEU A 4 3.40 -23.44 -19.76
C LEU A 4 3.15 -23.25 -21.25
N ILE A 5 4.14 -23.57 -22.08
CA ILE A 5 4.05 -23.47 -23.54
C ILE A 5 2.94 -24.37 -24.10
N SER A 6 2.80 -25.60 -23.57
CA SER A 6 1.71 -26.49 -23.98
C SER A 6 0.33 -25.92 -23.62
N LYS A 7 0.16 -25.42 -22.39
CA LYS A 7 -1.10 -24.79 -21.95
C LYS A 7 -1.47 -23.57 -22.80
N TRP A 8 -0.49 -22.74 -23.16
CA TRP A 8 -0.71 -21.60 -24.06
C TRP A 8 -1.17 -22.05 -25.45
N ARG A 9 -0.55 -23.08 -26.01
CA ARG A 9 -0.95 -23.64 -27.30
C ARG A 9 -2.37 -24.21 -27.26
N ASP A 10 -2.72 -24.91 -26.19
CA ASP A 10 -4.06 -25.48 -26.02
C ASP A 10 -5.14 -24.38 -25.87
N LEU A 11 -4.81 -23.28 -25.18
CA LEU A 11 -5.68 -22.10 -25.07
C LEU A 11 -5.89 -21.39 -26.42
N VAL A 12 -4.82 -21.25 -27.22
CA VAL A 12 -4.91 -20.65 -28.56
C VAL A 12 -5.74 -21.54 -29.49
N ALA A 13 -5.50 -22.86 -29.49
CA ALA A 13 -6.29 -23.80 -30.27
C ALA A 13 -7.76 -23.80 -29.86
N TRP A 14 -8.05 -23.72 -28.56
CA TRP A 14 -9.41 -23.57 -28.05
C TRP A 14 -10.05 -22.25 -28.51
N TRP A 15 -9.30 -21.15 -28.49
CA TRP A 15 -9.79 -19.84 -28.95
C TRP A 15 -10.11 -19.85 -30.45
N GLU A 16 -9.24 -20.43 -31.28
CA GLU A 16 -9.43 -20.54 -32.72
C GLU A 16 -10.59 -21.48 -33.09
N SER A 17 -10.88 -22.49 -32.27
CA SER A 17 -12.02 -23.40 -32.46
C SER A 17 -13.40 -22.74 -32.27
N LYS A 18 -13.45 -21.52 -31.70
CA LYS A 18 -14.71 -20.81 -31.42
C LYS A 18 -15.26 -20.11 -32.67
N PRO A 19 -16.59 -20.03 -32.83
CA PRO A 19 -17.19 -19.28 -33.92
C PRO A 19 -16.87 -17.79 -33.82
N LYS A 20 -16.69 -17.12 -34.98
CA LYS A 20 -16.29 -15.71 -35.07
C LYS A 20 -17.19 -14.74 -34.28
N GLN A 21 -18.47 -15.07 -34.15
CA GLN A 21 -19.43 -14.26 -33.38
C GLN A 21 -19.16 -14.31 -31.87
N GLU A 22 -18.76 -15.46 -31.33
CA GLU A 22 -18.39 -15.60 -29.91
C GLU A 22 -17.04 -14.93 -29.63
N GLN A 23 -16.06 -15.07 -30.53
CA GLN A 23 -14.78 -14.38 -30.41
C GLN A 23 -14.97 -12.86 -30.34
N LYS A 24 -15.88 -12.31 -31.15
CA LYS A 24 -16.21 -10.87 -31.15
C LYS A 24 -16.85 -10.42 -29.83
N ARG A 25 -17.73 -11.23 -29.24
CA ARG A 25 -18.33 -10.95 -27.92
C ARG A 25 -17.27 -10.93 -26.82
N LEU A 26 -16.39 -11.92 -26.80
CA LEU A 26 -15.33 -12.03 -25.79
C LEU A 26 -14.31 -10.90 -25.90
N THR A 27 -13.92 -10.51 -27.13
CA THR A 27 -13.05 -9.33 -27.34
C THR A 27 -13.75 -8.03 -26.97
N SER A 28 -15.06 -7.89 -27.20
CA SER A 28 -15.80 -6.69 -26.76
C SER A 28 -15.96 -6.57 -25.25
N PHE A 29 -15.86 -7.69 -24.52
CA PHE A 29 -15.91 -7.71 -23.06
C PHE A 29 -14.54 -7.37 -22.43
N LEU A 30 -13.46 -7.54 -23.17
CA LEU A 30 -12.09 -7.36 -22.68
C LEU A 30 -11.82 -5.94 -22.13
N PRO A 31 -12.27 -4.83 -22.76
CA PRO A 31 -12.08 -3.49 -22.21
C PRO A 31 -12.74 -3.31 -20.84
N TRP A 32 -13.95 -3.85 -20.66
CA TRP A 32 -14.67 -3.78 -19.39
C TRP A 32 -13.97 -4.60 -18.30
N LEU A 33 -13.49 -5.79 -18.64
CA LEU A 33 -12.71 -6.62 -17.73
C LEU A 33 -11.43 -5.90 -17.29
N LEU A 34 -10.67 -5.34 -18.24
CA LEU A 34 -9.44 -4.61 -17.95
C LEU A 34 -9.71 -3.37 -17.09
N TYR A 35 -10.75 -2.62 -17.42
CA TYR A 35 -11.17 -1.47 -16.61
C TYR A 35 -11.52 -1.90 -15.17
N GLY A 36 -12.29 -2.97 -15.01
CA GLY A 36 -12.62 -3.53 -13.70
C GLY A 36 -11.38 -3.92 -12.89
N ILE A 37 -10.40 -4.58 -13.51
CA ILE A 37 -9.14 -4.95 -12.86
C ILE A 37 -8.36 -3.69 -12.42
N VAL A 38 -8.25 -2.68 -13.28
CA VAL A 38 -7.54 -1.43 -12.97
C VAL A 38 -8.21 -0.69 -11.82
N VAL A 39 -9.54 -0.56 -11.85
CA VAL A 39 -10.30 0.10 -10.77
C VAL A 39 -10.16 -0.67 -9.47
N MET A 40 -10.33 -1.99 -9.49
CA MET A 40 -10.16 -2.84 -8.30
C MET A 40 -8.75 -2.73 -7.73
N TYR A 41 -7.73 -2.77 -8.58
CA TYR A 41 -6.34 -2.58 -8.17
C TYR A 41 -6.15 -1.19 -7.53
N GLY A 42 -6.71 -0.14 -8.12
CA GLY A 42 -6.71 1.21 -7.56
C GLY A 42 -7.36 1.27 -6.18
N VAL A 43 -8.55 0.70 -6.02
CA VAL A 43 -9.27 0.67 -4.73
C VAL A 43 -8.46 -0.08 -3.67
N ILE A 44 -7.93 -1.27 -4.00
CA ILE A 44 -7.11 -2.05 -3.07
C ILE A 44 -5.84 -1.28 -2.71
N TYR A 45 -5.17 -0.68 -3.69
CA TYR A 45 -3.97 0.11 -3.48
C TYR A 45 -4.21 1.30 -2.56
N LEU A 46 -5.28 2.07 -2.81
CA LEU A 46 -5.67 3.20 -1.95
C LEU A 46 -6.10 2.72 -0.56
N SER A 47 -6.80 1.58 -0.46
CA SER A 47 -7.21 0.99 0.81
C SER A 47 -6.00 0.59 1.66
N VAL A 48 -5.00 -0.07 1.06
CA VAL A 48 -3.74 -0.42 1.73
C VAL A 48 -3.00 0.85 2.14
N LEU A 49 -2.88 1.84 1.27
CA LEU A 49 -2.21 3.10 1.58
C LEU A 49 -2.90 3.84 2.73
N SER A 50 -4.24 3.88 2.71
CA SER A 50 -5.05 4.50 3.75
C SER A 50 -4.92 3.74 5.08
N SER A 51 -4.99 2.41 5.06
CA SER A 51 -4.81 1.56 6.24
C SER A 51 -3.44 1.76 6.88
N VAL A 52 -2.37 1.72 6.07
CA VAL A 52 -1.00 1.97 6.54
C VAL A 52 -0.84 3.39 7.13
N ASN A 53 -1.56 4.39 6.61
CA ASN A 53 -1.52 5.76 7.12
C ASN A 53 -2.36 5.96 8.40
N ARG A 54 -3.39 5.14 8.62
CA ARG A 54 -4.32 5.28 9.76
C ARG A 54 -3.79 4.67 11.06
N TYR A 55 -2.93 3.66 10.97
CA TYR A 55 -2.27 3.02 12.12
C TYR A 55 -0.89 3.60 12.45
N LYS A 56 -0.40 4.58 11.68
CA LYS A 56 0.82 5.35 11.98
C LYS A 56 0.47 6.74 12.52
N THR A 57 -0.12 6.82 13.70
CA THR A 57 -0.33 8.06 14.48
C THR A 57 0.98 8.69 15.02
N GLY A 58 2.08 8.64 14.25
CA GLY A 58 3.36 9.21 14.68
C GLY A 58 4.44 9.37 13.61
N THR A 59 4.30 8.77 12.42
CA THR A 59 5.22 9.04 11.29
C THR A 59 4.44 8.98 9.99
N THR A 60 4.05 10.15 9.50
CA THR A 60 3.54 10.33 8.14
C THR A 60 4.50 9.64 7.19
N VAL A 61 3.97 8.71 6.40
CA VAL A 61 4.70 7.94 5.40
C VAL A 61 5.56 8.89 4.58
N LYS A 62 6.86 8.58 4.40
CA LYS A 62 7.71 9.26 3.41
C LYS A 62 6.99 9.16 2.06
N SER A 63 6.29 10.21 1.67
CA SER A 63 5.78 10.34 0.33
C SER A 63 6.99 10.62 -0.59
N TRP A 64 7.00 10.02 -1.77
CA TRP A 64 8.01 10.31 -2.80
C TRP A 64 8.02 11.80 -3.22
N TRP A 65 6.96 12.53 -2.85
CA TRP A 65 6.68 13.92 -3.24
C TRP A 65 6.61 14.91 -2.06
N GLY A 66 6.98 14.51 -0.84
CA GLY A 66 6.76 15.36 0.33
C GLY A 66 7.53 14.90 1.56
N GLY A 67 8.85 14.77 1.40
CA GLY A 67 9.76 14.51 2.50
C GLY A 67 10.08 15.78 3.29
N ASP A 68 9.49 15.86 4.49
CA ASP A 68 10.02 16.49 5.71
C ASP A 68 10.86 17.77 5.54
N ALA A 69 10.22 18.93 5.67
CA ALA A 69 10.96 20.16 5.92
C ALA A 69 11.81 19.99 7.21
N PRO A 70 13.11 20.31 7.19
CA PRO A 70 14.02 20.09 8.32
C PRO A 70 13.57 20.78 9.61
N ALA A 71 12.77 21.85 9.50
CA ALA A 71 12.15 22.52 10.63
C ALA A 71 11.19 21.61 11.42
N VAL A 72 10.42 20.75 10.74
CA VAL A 72 9.45 19.85 11.38
C VAL A 72 10.14 18.68 12.09
N ALA A 73 11.34 18.29 11.62
CA ALA A 73 12.17 17.31 12.30
C ALA A 73 12.78 17.87 13.59
N ARG A 74 13.29 19.12 13.55
CA ARG A 74 13.85 19.81 14.72
C ARG A 74 12.79 20.06 15.79
N MET A 75 11.63 20.60 15.41
CA MET A 75 10.52 20.83 16.34
C MET A 75 10.03 19.55 17.03
N ARG A 76 10.14 18.38 16.38
CA ARG A 76 9.81 17.09 16.99
C ARG A 76 10.88 16.62 17.98
N GLN A 77 12.16 16.84 17.67
CA GLN A 77 13.26 16.53 18.58
C GLN A 77 13.21 17.41 19.83
N GLU A 78 12.93 18.69 19.66
CA GLU A 78 12.75 19.65 20.75
C GLU A 78 11.58 19.27 21.66
N GLN A 79 10.40 18.98 21.09
CA GLN A 79 9.24 18.53 21.87
C GLN A 79 9.50 17.20 22.62
N ALA A 80 10.21 16.26 22.00
CA ALA A 80 10.54 14.99 22.64
C ALA A 80 11.48 15.19 23.84
N GLN A 81 12.45 16.11 23.74
CA GLN A 81 13.36 16.46 24.84
C GLN A 81 12.62 17.16 25.98
N GLU A 82 11.76 18.13 25.67
CA GLU A 82 10.95 18.84 26.67
C GLU A 82 10.04 17.89 27.45
N ILE A 83 9.42 16.92 26.76
CA ILE A 83 8.60 15.90 27.39
C ILE A 83 9.46 15.00 28.30
N GLU A 84 10.62 14.53 27.84
CA GLU A 84 11.53 13.71 28.65
C GLU A 84 12.01 14.44 29.92
N ASP A 85 12.35 15.72 29.80
CA ASP A 85 12.78 16.54 30.93
C ASP A 85 11.63 16.83 31.91
N SER A 86 10.40 17.03 31.41
CA SER A 86 9.21 17.16 32.29
C SER A 86 8.96 15.92 33.15
N PHE A 87 9.28 14.72 32.63
CA PHE A 87 9.15 13.48 33.38
C PHE A 87 10.30 13.24 34.37
N LYS A 88 11.48 13.87 34.19
CA LYS A 88 12.56 13.80 35.18
C LYS A 88 12.17 14.50 36.48
N GLU A 89 11.48 15.63 36.39
CA GLU A 89 11.00 16.38 37.57
C GLU A 89 9.82 15.69 38.27
N LEU A 90 8.96 15.00 37.50
CA LEU A 90 7.80 14.27 38.03
C LEU A 90 8.14 12.88 38.58
N ARG A 91 9.35 12.36 38.33
CA ARG A 91 9.76 11.05 38.84
C ARG A 91 10.02 11.15 40.36
N LYS A 92 9.06 10.69 41.17
CA LYS A 92 9.25 10.52 42.63
C LYS A 92 10.56 9.77 42.89
N LYS A 93 11.51 10.39 43.59
CA LYS A 93 12.64 9.67 44.19
C LYS A 93 12.07 8.71 45.23
N VAL A 94 12.01 7.43 44.91
CA VAL A 94 11.69 6.40 45.90
C VAL A 94 12.93 6.27 46.79
N SER A 95 12.88 6.90 47.97
CA SER A 95 13.82 6.59 49.05
C SER A 95 13.38 5.29 49.70
N GLY A 96 13.90 4.16 49.24
CA GLY A 96 13.73 2.87 49.90
C GLY A 96 14.71 1.88 49.30
N GLY A 97 15.51 1.14 50.05
CA GLY A 97 15.71 1.03 51.49
C GLY A 97 17.10 0.42 51.70
N ARG A 98 17.58 0.41 52.95
CA ARG A 98 18.86 -0.22 53.33
C ARG A 98 18.87 -1.71 53.01
#